data_AF-A0A520A0E5-F1
#
_entry.id   AF-A0A520A0E5-F1
#
_cell.length_a   1.000
_cell.length_b   1.000
_cell.length_c   1.000
_cell.angle_alpha   90.00
_cell.angle_beta   90.00
_cell.angle_gamma   90.00
#
_symmetry.space_group_name_H-M   'P 1'
#
loop_
_entity.id
_entity.type
_entity.pdbx_description
1 polymer ?
#
loop_
_entity_poly.entity_id
_entity_poly.type
_entity_poly.pdbx_seq_one_letter_code
_entity_poly.pdbx_strand_id
1 'polypeptide(L)' 'MNKLLVVTDASFKINAIYPLKGSFFNQPEGIAFDRDNNLYISNEGGTLSAGNILMFKLKK' A
#
# COMPACT_ATOMS: atom_id res chain seq x y z
N MET A 1 4.09 12.70 -6.96
CA MET A 1 3.88 11.23 -6.96
C MET A 1 2.50 10.94 -6.39
N ASN A 2 1.65 10.22 -7.13
CA ASN A 2 0.28 9.93 -6.69
C ASN A 2 0.30 8.85 -5.60
N LYS A 3 -0.30 9.12 -4.44
CA LYS A 3 -0.30 8.24 -3.27
C LYS A 3 -1.71 7.69 -3.07
N LEU A 4 -2.11 6.73 -3.90
CA LEU A 4 -3.44 6.13 -3.89
C LEU A 4 -3.33 4.60 -3.84
N LEU A 5 -4.10 3.97 -2.97
CA LEU A 5 -4.45 2.56 -3.10
C LEU A 5 -5.78 2.49 -3.86
N VAL A 6 -5.75 1.85 -5.01
CA VAL A 6 -6.93 1.70 -5.89
C VAL A 6 -7.34 0.24 -5.89
N VAL A 7 -8.62 -0.02 -5.65
CA VAL A 7 -9.22 -1.35 -5.77
C VAL A 7 -10.04 -1.38 -7.05
N THR A 8 -9.77 -2.34 -7.93
CA THR A 8 -10.48 -2.50 -9.20
C THR A 8 -11.11 -3.89 -9.31
N ASP A 9 -12.03 -4.05 -10.26
CA ASP A 9 -12.40 -5.38 -10.75
C ASP A 9 -11.39 -5.90 -11.80
N ALA A 10 -11.65 -7.09 -12.33
CA ALA A 10 -10.79 -7.74 -13.33
C ALA A 10 -10.72 -6.99 -14.68
N SER A 11 -11.65 -6.07 -14.94
CA SER A 11 -11.66 -5.21 -16.13
C SER A 11 -11.06 -3.84 -15.85
N PHE A 12 -10.37 -3.67 -14.71
CA PHE A 12 -9.83 -2.40 -14.22
C PHE A 12 -10.87 -1.30 -13.95
N LYS A 13 -12.16 -1.65 -13.82
CA LYS A 13 -13.15 -0.69 -13.33
C LYS A 13 -12.87 -0.41 -11.86
N ILE A 14 -12.82 0.87 -11.49
CA ILE A 14 -12.54 1.30 -10.11
C ILE A 14 -13.73 0.96 -9.21
N ASN A 15 -13.46 0.21 -8.14
CA ASN A 15 -14.40 -0.11 -7.07
C ASN A 15 -14.21 0.78 -5.85
N ALA A 16 -12.96 1.13 -5.51
CA ALA A 16 -12.65 2.04 -4.39
C ALA A 16 -11.29 2.74 -4.58
N ILE A 17 -11.13 3.89 -3.93
CA ILE A 17 -9.89 4.66 -3.89
C ILE A 17 -9.63 5.07 -2.44
N TYR A 18 -8.41 4.82 -1.96
CA TYR A 18 -7.95 5.20 -0.64
C TYR A 18 -6.71 6.10 -0.76
N PRO A 19 -6.75 7.34 -0.24
CA PRO A 19 -5.56 8.18 -0.19
C PRO A 19 -4.54 7.63 0.81
N LEU A 20 -3.29 7.51 0.38
CA LEU A 20 -2.17 7.08 1.20
C LEU A 20 -1.47 8.31 1.78
N LYS A 21 -1.47 8.42 3.11
CA LYS A 21 -0.88 9.56 3.81
C LYS A 21 0.64 9.57 3.64
N GLY A 22 1.17 10.61 3.00
CA GLY A 22 2.57 10.67 2.58
C GLY A 22 3.61 10.57 3.70
N SER A 23 3.24 10.83 4.96
CA SER A 23 4.11 10.63 6.13
C SER A 23 4.40 9.15 6.43
N PHE A 24 3.50 8.25 6.06
CA PHE A 24 3.67 6.81 6.21
C PHE A 24 4.07 6.14 4.89
N PHE A 25 3.62 6.69 3.77
CA PHE A 25 3.89 6.18 2.43
C PHE A 25 4.78 7.17 1.68
N ASN A 26 6.07 7.22 2.03
CA ASN A 26 7.05 8.11 1.41
C ASN A 26 7.23 7.76 -0.07
N GLN A 27 7.48 6.48 -0.37
CA GLN A 27 7.64 5.92 -1.73
C GLN A 27 7.15 4.46 -1.78
N PRO A 28 5.82 4.24 -1.84
CA PRO A 28 5.27 2.89 -1.91
C PRO A 28 5.52 2.28 -3.30
N GLU A 29 6.13 1.09 -3.34
CA GLU A 29 6.51 0.40 -4.60
C GLU A 29 5.92 -1.01 -4.73
N GLY A 30 5.56 -1.64 -3.61
CA GLY A 30 5.13 -3.04 -3.59
C GLY A 30 3.92 -3.29 -2.71
N ILE A 31 3.15 -4.32 -3.06
CA ILE A 31 1.95 -4.75 -2.36
C ILE A 31 1.86 -6.28 -2.35
N ALA A 32 1.49 -6.86 -1.21
CA ALA A 32 1.28 -8.29 -1.06
C ALA A 32 0.23 -8.60 0.02
N PHE A 33 -0.33 -9.80 -0.04
CA PHE A 33 -1.20 -10.34 1.00
C PHE A 33 -0.61 -11.64 1.56
N ASP A 34 -0.73 -11.85 2.86
CA ASP A 34 -0.40 -13.14 3.47
C ASP A 34 -1.61 -14.10 3.50
N ARG A 35 -1.40 -15.29 4.06
CA ARG A 35 -2.43 -16.35 4.17
C ARG A 35 -3.58 -15.99 5.11
N ASP A 36 -3.39 -15.01 5.98
CA ASP A 36 -4.40 -14.51 6.92
C ASP A 36 -5.12 -13.26 6.37
N ASN A 37 -4.89 -12.91 5.10
CA ASN A 37 -5.40 -11.73 4.40
C ASN A 37 -4.92 -10.39 5.00
N ASN A 38 -3.77 -10.37 5.67
CA ASN A 38 -3.14 -9.10 6.04
C ASN A 38 -2.50 -8.47 4.80
N LEU A 39 -2.66 -7.16 4.67
CA LEU A 39 -2.09 -6.37 3.58
C LEU A 39 -0.71 -5.85 3.99
N TYR A 40 0.28 -6.04 3.13
CA TYR A 40 1.62 -5.49 3.26
C TYR A 40 1.88 -4.49 2.14
N ILE A 41 2.42 -3.32 2.48
CA ILE A 41 2.87 -2.32 1.52
C ILE A 41 4.32 -1.98 1.84
N SER A 42 5.20 -2.14 0.85
CA SER A 42 6.61 -1.78 0.99
C SER A 42 6.86 -0.35 0.53
N ASN A 43 7.58 0.39 1.36
CA ASN A 43 8.15 1.66 0.98
C ASN A 43 9.64 1.48 0.61
N GLU A 44 10.06 2.09 -0.50
CA GLU A 44 11.47 2.20 -0.84
C GLU A 44 12.21 3.08 0.16
N GLY A 45 13.45 2.68 0.45
CA GLY A 45 14.40 3.46 1.22
C GLY A 45 15.22 4.37 0.32
N GLY A 46 15.54 5.57 0.80
CA GLY A 46 16.42 6.50 0.10
C GLY A 46 17.33 7.23 1.08
N THR A 47 17.99 8.27 0.59
CA THR A 47 18.96 9.06 1.37
C THR A 47 18.37 9.66 2.66
N LEU A 48 17.08 9.97 2.66
CA LEU A 48 16.40 10.65 3.78
C LEU A 48 15.65 9.70 4.73
N SER A 49 15.40 8.46 4.32
CA SER A 49 14.61 7.51 5.12
C SER A 49 14.90 6.06 4.73
N ALA A 50 15.08 5.19 5.72
CA ALA A 50 15.13 3.75 5.48
C ALA A 50 13.81 3.24 4.88
N GLY A 51 13.91 2.21 4.05
CA GLY A 51 12.75 1.48 3.56
C GLY A 51 12.09 0.71 4.69
N ASN A 52 10.79 0.46 4.58
CA ASN A 52 10.05 -0.33 5.55
C ASN A 52 8.91 -1.10 4.89
N ILE A 53 8.33 -2.01 5.66
CA ILE A 53 7.11 -2.73 5.27
C ILE A 53 6.05 -2.40 6.31
N LEU A 54 4.95 -1.81 5.86
CA LEU A 54 3.76 -1.55 6.67
C LEU A 54 2.84 -2.77 6.60
N MET A 55 2.34 -3.23 7.73
CA MET A 55 1.35 -4.30 7.83
C MET A 55 -0.01 -3.74 8.28
N PHE A 56 -1.05 -4.08 7.54
CA PHE A 56 -2.44 -3.78 7.87
C PHE A 56 -3.17 -5.09 8.16
N LYS A 57 -3.43 -5.33 9.44
CA LYS A 57 -4.14 -6.53 9.87
C LYS A 57 -5.60 -6.46 9.47
N LEU A 58 -6.10 -7.53 8.83
CA LEU A 58 -7.53 -7.64 8.56
C LEU A 58 -8.27 -7.71 9.91
N LYS A 59 -9.16 -6.74 10.15
CA LYS A 59 -10.11 -6.82 11.26
C LYS A 59 -11.32 -7.60 10.77
N LYS A 60 -11.64 -8.68 11.49
CA LYS A 60 -12.91 -9.40 11.34
C LYS A 60 -14.04 -8.60 11.99
#